data_AF-A0A2H5ZCP4-F1
#
_entry.id   AF-A0A2H5ZCP4-F1
#
_cell.length_a   1.000
_cell.length_b   1.000
_cell.length_c   1.000
_cell.angle_alpha   90.00
_cell.angle_beta   90.00
_cell.angle_gamma   90.00
#
_symmetry.space_group_name_H-M   'P 1'
#
loop_
_entity.id
_entity.type
_entity.pdbx_description
1 polymer ?
#
loop_
_entity_poly.entity_id
_entity_poly.type
_entity_poly.pdbx_seq_one_letter_code
_entity_poly.pdbx_strand_id
1 'polypeptide(L)'
;MRSRRWLRRALTTSALLVLIFAAYAAAMQATLPDEGAPPLPREERDRLHAAIHAGALLLAFLGGWALGWAEERNGFAYAVTVTVTLAFLMAFALIASRELACSPAGVVVLREWTCR
;
A
#
# COMPACT_ATOMS: atom_id res chain seq x y z
N MET A 1 10.55 2.64 32.65
CA MET A 1 9.92 3.69 31.81
C MET A 1 10.30 3.65 30.33
N ARG A 2 11.55 3.33 29.95
CA ARG A 2 12.03 3.30 28.55
C ARG A 2 11.28 2.29 27.65
N SER A 3 10.97 1.10 28.16
CA SER A 3 10.20 0.06 27.44
C SER A 3 8.78 0.50 27.05
N ARG A 4 8.04 1.19 27.93
CA ARG A 4 6.68 1.67 27.63
C ARG A 4 6.64 2.72 26.51
N ARG A 5 7.65 3.61 26.47
CA ARG A 5 7.77 4.62 25.40
C ARG A 5 8.06 3.95 24.07
N TRP A 6 9.01 3.00 24.03
CA TRP A 6 9.32 2.26 22.81
C TRP A 6 8.12 1.47 22.28
N LEU A 7 7.41 0.74 23.15
CA LEU A 7 6.22 -0.03 22.75
C LEU A 7 5.15 0.87 22.14
N ARG A 8 4.87 2.02 22.76
CA ARG A 8 3.89 2.98 22.23
C ARG A 8 4.25 3.43 20.83
N ARG A 9 5.52 3.72 20.55
CA ARG A 9 6.00 4.15 19.22
C ARG A 9 5.87 3.06 18.18
N ALA A 10 6.24 1.84 18.56
CA ALA A 10 6.07 0.68 17.69
C ALA A 10 4.59 0.51 17.34
N LEU A 11 3.69 0.59 18.33
CA LEU A 11 2.25 0.47 18.11
C LEU A 11 1.68 1.61 17.26
N THR A 12 2.07 2.87 17.49
CA THR A 12 1.58 4.01 16.69
C THR A 12 2.07 3.94 15.25
N THR A 13 3.34 3.57 15.04
CA THR A 13 3.92 3.39 13.70
C THR A 13 3.26 2.23 12.97
N SER A 14 3.07 1.09 13.65
CA SER A 14 2.37 -0.06 13.08
C SER A 14 0.90 0.25 12.78
N ALA A 15 0.20 0.99 13.64
CA ALA A 15 -1.18 1.39 13.41
C ALA A 15 -1.31 2.29 12.17
N LEU A 16 -0.42 3.28 12.03
CA LEU A 16 -0.36 4.11 10.83
C LEU A 16 -0.15 3.26 9.56
N LEU A 17 0.82 2.35 9.61
CA LEU A 17 1.14 1.47 8.48
C LEU A 17 -0.06 0.57 8.11
N VAL A 18 -0.71 -0.05 9.10
CA VAL A 18 -1.89 -0.90 8.89
C VAL A 18 -3.04 -0.11 8.29
N LEU A 19 -3.31 1.11 8.76
CA LEU A 19 -4.37 1.95 8.23
C LEU A 19 -4.13 2.32 6.76
N ILE A 20 -2.92 2.75 6.42
CA ILE A 20 -2.58 3.11 5.04
C ILE A 20 -2.62 1.87 4.14
N PHE A 21 -2.08 0.74 4.61
CA PHE A 21 -2.11 -0.51 3.85
C PHE A 21 -3.53 -1.02 3.62
N ALA A 22 -4.41 -0.94 4.63
CA ALA A 22 -5.82 -1.32 4.48
C ALA A 22 -6.54 -0.41 3.46
N ALA A 23 -6.31 0.90 3.52
CA ALA A 23 -6.86 1.84 2.54
C ALA A 23 -6.35 1.55 1.12
N TYR A 24 -5.07 1.25 0.97
CA TYR A 24 -4.48 0.81 -0.30
C TYR A 24 -5.15 -0.47 -0.82
N ALA A 25 -5.28 -1.50 0.03
CA ALA A 25 -5.90 -2.77 -0.35
C ALA A 25 -7.36 -2.58 -0.79
N ALA A 26 -8.13 -1.78 -0.04
CA ALA A 26 -9.50 -1.45 -0.40
C ALA A 26 -9.58 -0.69 -1.75
N ALA A 27 -8.68 0.26 -1.98
CA ALA A 27 -8.61 0.98 -3.25
C ALA A 27 -8.31 0.05 -4.44
N MET A 28 -7.37 -0.89 -4.27
CA MET A 28 -7.06 -1.90 -5.29
C MET A 28 -8.20 -2.89 -5.50
N GLN A 29 -8.92 -3.28 -4.45
CA GLN A 29 -10.10 -4.13 -4.59
C GLN A 29 -11.23 -3.43 -5.35
N ALA A 30 -11.39 -2.12 -5.15
CA ALA A 30 -12.37 -1.32 -5.88
C ALA A 30 -12.07 -1.16 -7.38
N THR A 31 -10.86 -1.53 -7.86
CA THR A 31 -10.56 -1.54 -9.30
C THR A 31 -10.90 -2.88 -9.97
N LEU A 32 -11.32 -3.88 -9.20
CA LEU A 32 -11.78 -5.15 -9.75
C LEU A 32 -13.12 -4.95 -10.46
N PRO A 33 -13.31 -5.52 -11.66
CA PRO A 33 -14.54 -5.38 -12.40
C PRO A 33 -15.66 -6.13 -11.70
N ASP A 34 -16.84 -5.54 -11.65
CA ASP A 34 -18.06 -6.24 -11.25
C ASP A 34 -18.35 -7.40 -12.23
N GLU A 35 -19.04 -8.44 -11.74
CA GLU A 35 -19.42 -9.57 -12.59
C GLU A 35 -20.22 -9.08 -13.82
N GLY A 36 -19.71 -9.37 -15.02
CA GLY A 36 -20.34 -9.00 -16.29
C GLY A 36 -19.95 -7.63 -16.84
N ALA A 37 -19.16 -6.82 -16.13
CA ALA A 37 -18.64 -5.57 -16.65
C ALA A 37 -17.44 -5.80 -17.59
N PRO A 38 -17.34 -5.10 -18.74
CA PRO A 38 -16.16 -5.16 -19.57
C PRO A 38 -14.96 -4.57 -18.81
N PRO A 39 -13.77 -5.19 -18.90
CA PRO A 39 -12.58 -4.67 -18.22
C PRO A 39 -12.19 -3.30 -18.81
N LEU A 40 -11.67 -2.42 -17.95
CA LEU A 40 -11.12 -1.13 -18.38
C LEU A 40 -10.03 -1.32 -19.46
N PRO A 41 -9.90 -0.36 -20.39
CA PRO A 41 -8.76 -0.32 -21.30
C PRO A 41 -7.44 -0.41 -20.53
N ARG A 42 -6.47 -1.14 -21.08
CA ARG A 42 -5.19 -1.40 -20.41
C ARG A 42 -4.51 -0.12 -19.91
N GLU A 43 -4.48 0.90 -20.76
CA GLU A 43 -3.83 2.18 -20.43
C GLU A 43 -4.51 2.90 -19.26
N GLU A 44 -5.84 2.90 -19.22
CA GLU A 44 -6.60 3.54 -18.15
C GLU A 44 -6.41 2.81 -16.81
N ARG A 45 -6.44 1.47 -16.83
CA ARG A 45 -6.15 0.65 -15.66
C ARG A 45 -4.73 0.87 -15.14
N ASP A 46 -3.73 0.89 -16.03
CA ASP A 46 -2.34 1.07 -15.63
C ASP A 46 -2.12 2.46 -15.01
N ARG A 47 -2.77 3.50 -15.56
CA ARG A 47 -2.78 4.86 -14.97
C ARG A 47 -3.46 4.88 -13.60
N LEU A 48 -4.60 4.20 -13.44
CA LEU A 48 -5.33 4.13 -12.18
C LEU A 48 -4.50 3.42 -11.10
N HIS A 49 -3.90 2.27 -11.41
CA HIS A 49 -3.01 1.58 -10.47
C HIS A 49 -1.79 2.43 -10.11
N ALA A 50 -1.16 3.08 -11.08
CA ALA A 50 -0.05 3.99 -10.81
C ALA A 50 -0.46 5.13 -9.86
N ALA A 51 -1.65 5.70 -10.04
CA ALA A 51 -2.18 6.73 -9.15
C ALA A 51 -2.43 6.20 -7.73
N ILE A 52 -3.00 5.00 -7.58
CA ILE A 52 -3.22 4.35 -6.28
C ILE A 52 -1.88 4.08 -5.58
N HIS A 53 -0.90 3.51 -6.29
CA HIS A 53 0.43 3.25 -5.72
C HIS A 53 1.13 4.54 -5.30
N ALA A 54 1.18 5.55 -6.18
CA ALA A 54 1.80 6.83 -5.88
C ALA A 54 1.12 7.54 -4.71
N GLY A 55 -0.22 7.53 -4.68
CA GLY A 55 -1.01 8.11 -3.59
C GLY A 55 -0.73 7.43 -2.25
N ALA A 56 -0.72 6.10 -2.20
CA ALA A 56 -0.42 5.35 -0.98
C ALA A 56 1.01 5.62 -0.47
N LEU A 57 2.00 5.64 -1.36
CA LEU A 57 3.40 5.93 -1.01
C LEU A 57 3.59 7.37 -0.52
N LEU A 58 2.90 8.34 -1.14
CA LEU A 58 2.91 9.74 -0.72
C LEU A 58 2.27 9.90 0.67
N LEU A 59 1.11 9.28 0.90
CA LEU A 59 0.45 9.30 2.21
C LEU A 59 1.32 8.66 3.30
N ALA A 60 1.99 7.55 2.99
CA ALA A 60 2.97 6.93 3.89
C ALA A 60 4.14 7.84 4.20
N PHE A 61 4.67 8.53 3.19
CA PHE A 61 5.80 9.44 3.37
C PHE A 61 5.41 10.61 4.27
N LEU A 62 4.30 11.27 3.98
CA LEU A 62 3.80 12.41 4.76
C LEU A 62 3.38 12.00 6.17
N GLY A 63 2.68 10.88 6.32
CA GLY A 63 2.26 10.35 7.61
C GLY A 63 3.45 9.94 8.48
N GLY A 64 4.41 9.23 7.90
CA GLY A 64 5.67 8.88 8.57
C GLY A 64 6.45 10.11 8.98
N TRP A 65 6.57 11.10 8.08
CA TRP A 65 7.24 12.37 8.39
C TRP A 65 6.57 13.10 9.56
N ALA A 66 5.24 13.25 9.52
CA ALA A 66 4.49 13.92 10.56
C ALA A 66 4.62 13.22 11.93
N LEU A 67 4.56 11.88 11.94
CA LEU A 67 4.73 11.09 13.15
C LEU A 67 6.15 11.23 13.71
N GLY A 68 7.18 11.06 12.88
CA GLY A 68 8.59 11.18 13.31
C GLY A 68 8.95 12.60 13.76
N TRP A 69 8.36 13.62 13.12
CA TRP A 69 8.52 15.00 13.54
C TRP A 69 7.88 15.28 14.91
N ALA A 70 6.70 14.73 15.17
CA ALA A 70 5.98 14.89 16.44
C ALA A 70 6.67 14.17 17.60
N GLU A 71 7.29 13.01 17.37
CA GLU A 71 7.89 12.21 18.43
C GLU A 71 9.32 12.62 18.79
N GLU A 72 10.21 12.78 17.80
CA GLU A 72 11.66 12.93 18.03
C GLU A 72 12.33 13.97 17.12
N ARG A 73 11.56 14.75 16.35
CA ARG A 73 12.07 15.66 15.31
C ARG A 73 12.87 14.93 14.21
N ASN A 74 12.68 13.62 14.06
CA ASN A 74 13.33 12.79 13.05
C ASN A 74 12.32 12.32 11.99
N GLY A 75 11.63 13.29 11.38
CA GLY A 75 10.56 13.01 10.41
C GLY A 75 11.05 12.21 9.20
N PHE A 76 12.23 12.54 8.67
CA PHE A 76 12.74 11.89 7.46
C PHE A 76 12.98 10.38 7.63
N ALA A 77 13.57 9.96 8.76
CA ALA A 77 13.79 8.54 9.02
C ALA A 77 12.48 7.74 9.08
N TYR A 78 11.45 8.31 9.73
CA TYR A 78 10.13 7.68 9.79
C TYR A 78 9.45 7.66 8.41
N ALA A 79 9.53 8.75 7.65
CA ALA A 79 8.98 8.82 6.29
C ALA A 79 9.54 7.69 5.42
N VAL A 80 10.87 7.57 5.36
CA VAL A 80 11.54 6.50 4.59
C VAL A 80 11.14 5.12 5.10
N THR A 81 11.17 4.90 6.41
CA THR A 81 10.86 3.59 7.01
C THR A 81 9.43 3.15 6.68
N VAL A 82 8.44 4.03 6.90
CA VAL A 82 7.02 3.72 6.64
C VAL A 82 6.78 3.52 5.15
N THR A 83 7.31 4.37 4.27
CA THR A 83 7.14 4.25 2.82
C THR A 83 7.76 2.96 2.27
N VAL A 84 9.00 2.63 2.64
CA VAL A 84 9.66 1.41 2.18
C VAL A 84 8.93 0.17 2.68
N THR A 85 8.54 0.15 3.96
CA THR A 85 7.78 -0.98 4.52
C THR A 85 6.44 -1.15 3.82
N LEU A 86 5.73 -0.06 3.55
CA LEU A 86 4.48 -0.11 2.78
C LEU A 86 4.72 -0.64 1.36
N ALA A 87 5.77 -0.21 0.67
CA ALA A 87 6.08 -0.70 -0.68
C ALA A 87 6.27 -2.23 -0.71
N PHE A 88 6.96 -2.79 0.29
CA PHE A 88 7.09 -4.24 0.43
C PHE A 88 5.74 -4.93 0.69
N LEU A 89 4.90 -4.37 1.57
CA LEU A 89 3.57 -4.91 1.83
C LEU A 89 2.67 -4.86 0.59
N MET A 90 2.71 -3.77 -0.18
CA MET A 90 1.97 -3.62 -1.43
C MET A 90 2.39 -4.69 -2.44
N ALA A 91 3.70 -4.86 -2.66
CA ALA A 91 4.23 -5.88 -3.56
C ALA A 91 3.83 -7.29 -3.11
N PHE A 92 3.96 -7.59 -1.81
CA PHE A 92 3.53 -8.86 -1.24
C PHE A 92 2.04 -9.10 -1.46
N ALA A 93 1.18 -8.11 -1.20
CA ALA A 93 -0.26 -8.23 -1.37
C ALA A 93 -0.67 -8.53 -2.81
N LEU A 94 -0.01 -7.87 -3.77
CA LEU A 94 -0.27 -8.10 -5.20
C LEU A 94 0.15 -9.52 -5.64
N ILE A 95 1.22 -10.07 -5.08
CA ILE A 95 1.67 -11.44 -5.38
C ILE A 95 0.79 -12.48 -4.66
N ALA A 96 0.44 -12.24 -3.40
CA ALA A 96 -0.25 -13.21 -2.55
C ALA A 96 -1.77 -13.28 -2.80
N SER A 97 -2.38 -12.24 -3.38
CA SER A 97 -3.82 -12.21 -3.66
C SER A 97 -4.12 -12.78 -5.04
N ARG A 98 -4.81 -13.94 -5.08
CA ARG A 98 -5.32 -14.49 -6.35
C ARG A 98 -6.32 -13.55 -7.04
N GLU A 99 -7.13 -12.83 -6.28
CA GLU A 99 -8.11 -11.91 -6.86
C GLU A 99 -7.41 -10.75 -7.59
N LEU A 100 -6.36 -10.18 -6.98
CA LEU A 100 -5.59 -9.10 -7.60
C LEU A 100 -4.64 -9.60 -8.70
N ALA A 101 -4.09 -10.80 -8.54
CA ALA A 101 -3.16 -11.39 -9.52
C ALA A 101 -3.88 -11.96 -10.75
N CYS A 102 -5.03 -12.61 -10.57
CA CYS A 102 -5.70 -13.38 -11.63
C CYS A 102 -6.91 -12.70 -12.25
N SER A 103 -7.36 -11.57 -11.70
CA SER A 103 -8.44 -10.79 -12.29
C SER A 103 -8.08 -10.30 -13.71
N PRO A 104 -9.06 -10.17 -14.63
CA PRO A 104 -8.87 -9.47 -15.91
C PRO A 104 -8.37 -8.03 -15.76
N ALA A 105 -8.65 -7.40 -14.61
CA ALA A 105 -8.13 -6.09 -14.23
C ALA A 105 -6.90 -6.16 -13.31
N GLY A 106 -6.29 -7.35 -13.15
CA GLY A 106 -5.03 -7.50 -12.42
C GLY A 106 -3.85 -6.92 -13.19
N VAL A 107 -2.70 -6.81 -12.51
CA VAL A 107 -1.43 -6.41 -13.14
C VAL A 107 -0.97 -7.53 -14.07
N VAL A 108 -0.83 -7.23 -15.37
CA VAL A 108 -0.57 -8.22 -16.44
C VAL A 108 0.62 -9.14 -16.13
N VAL A 109 1.74 -8.56 -15.69
CA VAL A 109 2.97 -9.32 -15.36
C VAL A 109 2.75 -10.33 -14.23
N LEU A 110 1.99 -9.94 -13.20
CA LEU A 110 1.70 -10.83 -12.08
C LEU A 110 0.76 -11.96 -12.49
N ARG A 111 -0.21 -11.67 -13.36
CA ARG A 111 -1.14 -12.68 -13.88
C ARG A 111 -0.41 -13.78 -14.65
N GLU A 112 0.57 -13.42 -15.47
CA GLU A 112 1.35 -14.36 -16.27
C GLU A 112 2.23 -15.29 -15.44
N TRP A 113 2.70 -14.84 -14.27
CA TRP A 113 3.55 -15.61 -13.37
C TRP A 113 2.74 -16.45 -12.37
N THR A 114 1.55 -15.99 -11.98
CA THR A 114 0.81 -16.54 -10.83
C THR A 114 -0.38 -17.41 -11.23
N CYS A 115 -0.96 -17.18 -12.42
CA CYS A 115 -2.28 -17.71 -12.79
C CYS A 115 -2.27 -18.59 -14.05
N ARG A 116 -1.09 -19.10 -14.42
CA ARG A 116 -0.94 -20.16 -15.42
C ARG A 116 -1.30 -21.52 -14.84
#